data_AF-A0A938CYX2-F1
#
_entry.id   AF-A0A938CYX2-F1
#
_cell.length_a   1.000
_cell.length_b   1.000
_cell.length_c   1.000
_cell.angle_alpha   90.00
_cell.angle_beta   90.00
_cell.angle_gamma   90.00
#
_symmetry.space_group_name_H-M   'P 1'
#
loop_
_entity.id
_entity.type
_entity.pdbx_description
1 polymer ?
#
loop_
_entity_poly.entity_id
_entity_poly.type
_entity_poly.pdbx_seq_one_letter_code
_entity_poly.pdbx_strand_id
1 'polypeptide(L)'
;MRQEYEAIVATGIMLQIDAPDIALARWLRYTDRNDDEFVRIAERNAEVINHATRNIPREKMRVHIYWGNYQGPRNHDFPVARLMGALTRMRPQQILFEAANPRHDHEWEDWRAAKLPDDMILIPGLVDFCVTYVEHPRLVAQRL
;
A
#
# COMPACT_ATOMS: atom_id res chain seq x y z
N MET A 1 -2.17 -13.14 -15.00
CA MET A 1 -1.21 -12.35 -14.18
C MET A 1 0.00 -13.14 -13.71
N ARG A 2 -0.10 -14.40 -13.22
CA ARG A 2 1.09 -15.15 -12.77
C ARG A 2 2.18 -15.30 -13.84
N GLN A 3 1.81 -15.69 -15.06
CA GLN A 3 2.77 -15.89 -16.16
C GLN A 3 3.52 -14.59 -16.48
N GLU A 4 2.79 -13.47 -16.50
CA GLU A 4 3.32 -12.13 -16.76
C GLU A 4 4.26 -11.69 -15.63
N TYR A 5 3.90 -11.93 -14.38
CA TYR A 5 4.72 -11.59 -13.21
C TYR A 5 6.02 -12.40 -13.15
N GLU A 6 5.94 -13.71 -13.43
CA GLU A 6 7.13 -14.57 -13.51
C GLU A 6 8.04 -14.15 -14.67
N ALA A 7 7.46 -13.79 -15.82
CA ALA A 7 8.22 -13.29 -16.97
C ALA A 7 8.97 -11.98 -16.66
N ILE A 8 8.33 -11.02 -15.97
CA ILE A 8 8.98 -9.78 -15.53
C ILE A 8 10.18 -10.10 -14.65
N VAL A 9 9.99 -10.92 -13.62
CA VAL A 9 11.04 -11.25 -12.65
C VAL A 9 12.18 -12.05 -13.30
N ALA A 10 11.88 -12.89 -14.28
CA ALA A 10 12.88 -13.64 -15.04
C ALA A 10 13.86 -12.73 -15.80
N THR A 11 13.48 -11.50 -16.14
CA THR A 11 14.39 -10.51 -16.74
C THR A 11 15.33 -9.85 -15.72
N GLY A 12 15.18 -10.15 -14.43
CA GLY A 12 15.93 -9.50 -13.35
C GLY A 12 15.30 -8.20 -12.83
N ILE A 13 14.14 -7.80 -13.37
CA ILE A 13 13.40 -6.61 -12.94
C ILE A 13 12.58 -6.92 -11.67
N MET A 14 12.54 -5.96 -10.74
CA MET A 14 11.65 -6.01 -9.57
C MET A 14 10.19 -5.84 -9.98
N LEU A 15 9.32 -6.72 -9.52
CA LEU A 15 7.88 -6.62 -9.77
C LEU A 15 7.23 -5.65 -8.78
N GLN A 16 6.57 -4.60 -9.30
CA GLN A 16 5.64 -3.78 -8.54
C GLN A 16 4.19 -4.19 -8.86
N ILE A 17 3.39 -4.39 -7.82
CA ILE A 17 1.95 -4.63 -7.93
C ILE A 17 1.23 -3.42 -7.36
N ASP A 18 0.56 -2.65 -8.20
CA ASP A 18 -0.34 -1.59 -7.75
C ASP A 18 -1.66 -2.21 -7.29
N ALA A 19 -1.99 -2.06 -6.01
CA ALA A 19 -3.12 -2.72 -5.36
C ALA A 19 -4.13 -1.68 -4.79
N PRO A 20 -4.80 -0.87 -5.66
CA PRO A 20 -5.81 0.07 -5.21
C PRO A 20 -7.02 -0.62 -4.56
N ASP A 21 -7.19 -1.92 -4.80
CA ASP A 21 -8.24 -2.75 -4.24
C ASP A 21 -8.06 -3.08 -2.75
N ILE A 22 -6.92 -2.72 -2.16
CA ILE A 22 -6.65 -2.84 -0.71
C ILE A 22 -7.10 -1.61 0.07
N ALA A 23 -6.99 -0.41 -0.50
CA ALA A 23 -7.27 0.86 0.20
C ALA A 23 -8.30 1.71 -0.56
N LEU A 24 -7.93 2.30 -1.69
CA LEU A 24 -8.77 3.17 -2.55
C LEU A 24 -10.16 2.57 -2.84
N ALA A 25 -10.27 1.27 -3.07
CA ALA A 25 -11.54 0.65 -3.45
C ALA A 25 -12.65 0.78 -2.39
N ARG A 26 -12.33 1.07 -1.12
CA ARG A 26 -13.33 1.30 -0.06
C ARG A 26 -14.37 2.34 -0.46
N TRP A 27 -13.92 3.46 -0.99
CA TRP A 27 -14.77 4.60 -1.32
C TRP A 27 -15.05 4.70 -2.83
N LEU A 28 -14.28 4.01 -3.67
CA LEU A 28 -14.50 4.01 -5.12
C LEU A 28 -15.46 2.90 -5.60
N ARG A 29 -15.40 1.71 -5.00
CA ARG A 29 -16.11 0.51 -5.49
C ARG A 29 -17.04 -0.13 -4.46
N TYR A 30 -16.71 -0.02 -3.18
CA TYR A 30 -17.41 -0.68 -2.08
C TYR A 30 -18.12 0.33 -1.17
N THR A 31 -18.73 1.36 -1.75
CA THR A 31 -19.41 2.44 -1.01
C THR A 31 -20.65 1.95 -0.26
N ASP A 32 -21.30 0.90 -0.76
CA ASP A 32 -22.45 0.22 -0.18
C ASP A 32 -22.10 -0.75 0.96
N ARG A 33 -20.81 -1.02 1.18
CA ARG A 33 -20.32 -1.98 2.17
C ARG A 33 -19.92 -1.32 3.46
N ASN A 34 -20.04 -2.06 4.55
CA ASN A 34 -19.48 -1.64 5.83
C ASN A 34 -17.95 -1.88 5.88
N ASP A 35 -17.29 -1.29 6.87
CA ASP A 35 -15.84 -1.32 6.97
C ASP A 35 -15.28 -2.72 7.23
N ASP A 36 -15.99 -3.56 8.00
CA ASP A 36 -15.54 -4.94 8.29
C ASP A 36 -15.68 -5.84 7.04
N GLU A 37 -16.71 -5.63 6.24
CA GLU A 37 -16.84 -6.26 4.92
C GLU A 37 -15.71 -5.85 3.99
N PHE A 38 -15.36 -4.56 3.97
CA PHE A 38 -14.25 -4.08 3.16
C PHE A 38 -12.91 -4.66 3.61
N VAL A 39 -12.65 -4.73 4.93
CA VAL A 39 -11.44 -5.37 5.47
C VAL A 39 -11.36 -6.83 4.99
N ARG A 40 -12.44 -7.62 5.08
CA ARG A 40 -12.46 -8.99 4.56
C ARG A 40 -12.18 -9.07 3.05
N ILE A 41 -12.66 -8.10 2.28
CA ILE A 41 -12.37 -8.00 0.85
C ILE A 41 -10.88 -7.72 0.61
N ALA A 42 -10.29 -6.78 1.36
CA ALA A 42 -8.87 -6.45 1.27
C ALA A 42 -7.99 -7.65 1.65
N GLU A 43 -8.35 -8.39 2.70
CA GLU A 43 -7.65 -9.61 3.13
C GLU A 43 -7.71 -10.69 2.05
N ARG A 44 -8.89 -10.94 1.46
CA ARG A 44 -9.04 -11.86 0.33
C ARG A 44 -8.20 -11.42 -0.87
N ASN A 45 -8.17 -10.13 -1.19
CA ASN A 45 -7.38 -9.62 -2.32
C ASN A 45 -5.86 -9.81 -2.07
N ALA A 46 -5.40 -9.60 -0.84
CA ALA A 46 -4.02 -9.93 -0.45
C ALA A 46 -3.71 -11.43 -0.64
N GLU A 47 -4.62 -12.34 -0.29
CA GLU A 47 -4.47 -13.78 -0.56
C GLU A 47 -4.40 -14.10 -2.06
N VAL A 48 -5.18 -13.41 -2.89
CA VAL A 48 -5.14 -13.58 -4.35
C VAL A 48 -3.77 -13.13 -4.89
N ILE A 49 -3.24 -12.00 -4.42
CA ILE A 49 -1.88 -11.54 -4.78
C ILE A 49 -0.85 -12.58 -4.35
N ASN A 50 -0.97 -13.12 -3.14
CA ASN A 50 -0.07 -14.16 -2.64
C ASN A 50 -0.12 -15.42 -3.50
N HIS A 51 -1.30 -15.85 -3.92
CA HIS A 51 -1.47 -16.99 -4.80
C HIS A 51 -0.86 -16.73 -6.17
N ALA A 52 -1.11 -15.55 -6.76
CA ALA A 52 -0.60 -15.17 -8.09
C ALA A 52 0.93 -15.08 -8.12
N THR A 53 1.57 -14.73 -7.00
CA THR A 53 3.02 -14.51 -6.86
C THR A 53 3.76 -15.63 -6.13
N ARG A 54 3.11 -16.78 -5.89
CA ARG A 54 3.65 -17.87 -5.07
C ARG A 54 5.03 -18.41 -5.51
N ASN A 55 5.36 -18.31 -6.79
CA ASN A 55 6.62 -18.79 -7.38
C ASN A 55 7.71 -17.71 -7.44
N ILE A 56 7.40 -16.48 -7.01
CA ILE A 56 8.32 -15.35 -7.08
C ILE A 56 8.94 -15.15 -5.69
N PRO A 57 10.28 -15.02 -5.61
CA PRO A 57 10.96 -14.67 -4.36
C PRO A 57 10.47 -13.32 -3.82
N ARG A 58 10.25 -13.24 -2.50
CA ARG A 58 9.58 -12.09 -1.86
C ARG A 58 10.37 -10.79 -2.05
N GLU A 59 11.68 -10.88 -2.02
CA GLU A 59 12.66 -9.79 -2.17
C GLU A 59 12.67 -9.17 -3.57
N LYS A 60 12.10 -9.86 -4.57
CA LYS A 60 11.95 -9.35 -5.94
C LYS A 60 10.60 -8.66 -6.17
N MET A 61 9.82 -8.44 -5.12
CA MET A 61 8.48 -7.91 -5.21
C MET A 61 8.23 -6.76 -4.25
N ARG A 62 7.46 -5.78 -4.73
CA ARG A 62 6.86 -4.74 -3.92
C ARG A 62 5.38 -4.57 -4.25
N VAL A 63 4.59 -4.17 -3.26
CA VAL A 63 3.21 -3.75 -3.45
C VAL A 63 3.11 -2.24 -3.22
N HIS A 64 2.32 -1.57 -4.05
CA HIS A 64 1.97 -0.17 -3.86
C HIS A 64 0.50 -0.07 -3.48
N ILE A 65 0.23 0.51 -2.31
CA ILE A 65 -1.11 0.87 -1.84
C ILE A 65 -1.22 2.39 -1.81
N TYR A 66 -2.37 2.91 -2.20
CA TYR A 66 -2.63 4.35 -2.22
C TYR A 66 -4.14 4.60 -2.13
N TRP A 67 -4.50 5.87 -1.92
CA TRP A 67 -5.88 6.29 -1.72
C TRP A 67 -6.43 7.11 -2.89
N GLY A 68 -5.80 6.99 -4.05
CA GLY A 68 -6.15 7.68 -5.28
C GLY A 68 -5.29 8.91 -5.54
N ASN A 69 -5.39 9.44 -6.76
CA ASN A 69 -4.68 10.63 -7.22
C ASN A 69 -5.58 11.86 -7.32
N TYR A 70 -6.74 11.83 -6.68
CA TYR A 70 -7.67 12.93 -6.69
C TYR A 70 -7.22 14.04 -5.75
N GLN A 71 -7.34 15.29 -6.22
CA GLN A 71 -7.21 16.47 -5.38
C GLN A 71 -8.54 16.67 -4.66
N GLY A 72 -8.55 16.58 -3.33
CA GLY A 72 -9.76 16.73 -2.55
C GLY A 72 -9.51 16.62 -1.04
N PRO A 73 -10.57 16.70 -0.22
CA PRO A 73 -10.42 16.74 1.24
C PRO A 73 -9.86 15.47 1.89
N ARG A 74 -9.72 14.36 1.15
CA ARG A 74 -9.20 13.06 1.63
C ARG A 74 -9.94 12.49 2.85
N ASN A 75 -11.16 12.98 3.13
CA ASN A 75 -11.93 12.63 4.33
C ASN A 75 -12.60 11.23 4.27
N HIS A 76 -12.61 10.60 3.10
CA HIS A 76 -13.11 9.23 2.88
C HIS A 76 -11.99 8.19 2.77
N ASP A 77 -10.74 8.61 2.93
CA ASP A 77 -9.61 7.69 2.90
C ASP A 77 -9.70 6.71 4.08
N PHE A 78 -9.59 5.43 3.76
CA PHE A 78 -9.74 4.35 4.72
C PHE A 78 -8.48 4.23 5.60
N PRO A 79 -8.59 4.15 6.94
CA PRO A 79 -7.40 4.16 7.81
C PRO A 79 -6.47 2.97 7.57
N VAL A 80 -5.16 3.22 7.46
CA VAL A 80 -4.18 2.13 7.22
C VAL A 80 -4.13 1.12 8.37
N ALA A 81 -4.36 1.57 9.62
CA ALA A 81 -4.43 0.70 10.80
C ALA A 81 -5.41 -0.47 10.62
N ARG A 82 -6.53 -0.24 9.93
CA ARG A 82 -7.58 -1.24 9.66
C ARG A 82 -7.15 -2.26 8.60
N LEU A 83 -6.11 -1.96 7.83
CA LEU A 83 -5.59 -2.79 6.74
C LEU A 83 -4.36 -3.61 7.15
N MET A 84 -3.81 -3.40 8.35
CA MET A 84 -2.59 -4.09 8.82
C MET A 84 -2.66 -5.61 8.71
N GLY A 85 -3.83 -6.20 8.96
CA GLY A 85 -4.04 -7.64 8.78
C GLY A 85 -3.77 -8.10 7.34
N ALA A 86 -4.33 -7.39 6.35
CA ALA A 86 -4.08 -7.69 4.94
C ALA A 86 -2.60 -7.47 4.58
N LEU A 87 -2.05 -6.31 4.95
CA LEU A 87 -0.70 -5.88 4.57
C LEU A 87 0.40 -6.77 5.15
N THR A 88 0.33 -7.11 6.44
CA THR A 88 1.34 -7.95 7.11
C THR A 88 1.38 -9.38 6.58
N ARG A 89 0.29 -9.86 5.97
CA ARG A 89 0.21 -11.21 5.37
C ARG A 89 0.57 -11.24 3.89
N MET A 90 0.82 -10.10 3.26
CA MET A 90 1.23 -10.06 1.86
C MET A 90 2.65 -10.62 1.66
N ARG A 91 2.84 -11.34 0.55
CA ARG A 91 4.13 -11.94 0.17
C ARG A 91 5.18 -10.92 -0.28
N PRO A 92 4.87 -9.87 -1.06
CA PRO A 92 5.86 -8.85 -1.38
C PRO A 92 6.62 -8.36 -0.15
N GLN A 93 7.94 -8.32 -0.22
CA GLN A 93 8.77 -7.91 0.92
C GLN A 93 8.61 -6.41 1.20
N GLN A 94 8.35 -5.62 0.16
CA GLN A 94 8.33 -4.17 0.26
C GLN A 94 6.90 -3.62 0.10
N ILE A 95 6.52 -2.68 0.96
CA ILE A 95 5.23 -1.98 0.88
C ILE A 95 5.50 -0.49 0.65
N LEU A 96 5.12 -0.01 -0.53
CA LEU A 96 5.08 1.40 -0.88
C LEU A 96 3.69 1.96 -0.57
N PHE A 97 3.62 3.01 0.25
CA PHE A 97 2.35 3.61 0.67
C PHE A 97 2.41 5.14 0.73
N GLU A 98 1.26 5.78 0.58
CA GLU A 98 1.11 7.23 0.68
C GLU A 98 1.30 7.69 2.14
N ALA A 99 2.23 8.62 2.41
CA ALA A 99 2.53 9.10 3.77
C ALA A 99 2.77 10.61 3.88
N ALA A 100 2.80 11.35 2.77
CA ALA A 100 3.19 12.76 2.76
C ALA A 100 2.03 13.75 2.89
N ASN A 101 0.81 13.33 2.56
CA ASN A 101 -0.34 14.21 2.59
C ASN A 101 -0.86 14.37 4.04
N PRO A 102 -1.52 15.50 4.40
CA PRO A 102 -1.98 15.75 5.76
C PRO A 102 -2.96 14.71 6.34
N ARG A 103 -3.63 13.92 5.49
CA ARG A 103 -4.52 12.85 5.94
C ARG A 103 -3.76 11.63 6.43
N HIS A 104 -2.59 11.33 5.86
CA HIS A 104 -1.81 10.12 6.13
C HIS A 104 -0.49 10.37 6.86
N ASP A 105 -0.02 11.62 6.97
CA ASP A 105 1.26 11.99 7.62
C ASP A 105 1.35 11.58 9.10
N HIS A 106 0.22 11.36 9.78
CA HIS A 106 0.19 10.89 11.17
C HIS A 106 0.26 9.35 11.31
N GLU A 107 0.03 8.60 10.24
CA GLU A 107 -0.10 7.14 10.29
C GLU A 107 1.24 6.43 10.53
N TRP A 108 2.38 7.15 10.57
CA TRP A 108 3.65 6.60 11.08
C TRP A 108 3.49 6.01 12.49
N GLU A 109 2.56 6.54 13.29
CA GLU A 109 2.22 5.98 14.60
C GLU A 109 1.57 4.60 14.49
N ASP A 110 0.68 4.40 13.51
CA ASP A 110 0.03 3.13 13.23
C ASP A 110 1.05 2.09 12.74
N TRP A 111 1.95 2.50 11.83
CA TRP A 111 3.05 1.65 11.37
C TRP A 111 4.01 1.27 12.49
N ARG A 112 4.34 2.20 13.40
CA ARG A 112 5.18 1.93 14.57
C ARG A 112 4.49 0.97 15.55
N ALA A 113 3.18 1.08 15.72
CA ALA A 113 2.41 0.22 16.63
C ALA A 113 2.12 -1.17 16.04
N ALA A 114 2.21 -1.34 14.72
CA ALA A 114 1.93 -2.59 14.04
C ALA A 114 2.98 -3.67 14.32
N LYS A 115 2.53 -4.93 14.43
CA LYS A 115 3.40 -6.11 14.48
C LYS A 115 3.81 -6.50 13.07
N LEU A 116 4.85 -5.85 12.56
CA LEU A 116 5.37 -6.09 11.21
C LEU A 116 6.31 -7.31 11.19
N PRO A 117 6.37 -8.08 10.08
CA PRO A 117 7.41 -9.08 9.89
C PRO A 117 8.80 -8.43 9.88
N ASP A 118 9.79 -9.06 10.50
CA ASP A 118 11.17 -8.51 10.61
C ASP A 118 11.84 -8.28 9.25
N ASP A 119 11.43 -9.05 8.23
CA ASP A 119 11.97 -8.96 6.87
C ASP A 119 11.21 -7.97 5.98
N MET A 120 10.15 -7.33 6.48
CA MET A 120 9.34 -6.37 5.72
C MET A 120 10.04 -5.02 5.59
N ILE A 121 10.02 -4.46 4.38
CA ILE A 121 10.60 -3.15 4.07
C ILE A 121 9.45 -2.16 3.83
N LEU A 122 9.35 -1.15 4.68
CA LEU A 122 8.43 -0.03 4.48
C LEU A 122 9.06 1.01 3.55
N ILE A 123 8.31 1.47 2.56
CA ILE A 123 8.69 2.54 1.66
C ILE A 123 7.62 3.65 1.79
N PRO A 124 7.73 4.53 2.79
CA PRO A 124 6.77 5.62 2.93
C PRO A 124 6.96 6.61 1.77
N GLY A 125 5.87 7.00 1.13
CA GLY A 125 5.84 8.03 0.10
C GLY A 125 5.87 9.40 0.76
N LEU A 126 7.04 10.06 0.73
CA LEU A 126 7.32 11.30 1.47
C LEU A 126 7.13 12.59 0.67
N VAL A 127 6.65 12.47 -0.56
CA VAL A 127 6.27 13.56 -1.45
C VAL A 127 4.80 13.37 -1.82
N ASP A 128 3.99 14.40 -1.62
CA ASP A 128 2.57 14.41 -1.92
C ASP A 128 2.36 14.77 -3.40
N PHE A 129 1.93 13.78 -4.17
CA PHE A 129 1.66 13.93 -5.61
C PHE A 129 0.27 14.52 -5.91
N CYS A 130 -0.57 14.74 -4.89
CA CYS A 130 -1.90 15.33 -5.02
C CYS A 130 -1.91 16.84 -4.82
N VAL A 131 -0.78 17.46 -4.47
CA VAL A 131 -0.64 18.92 -4.31
C VAL A 131 0.28 19.53 -5.37
N THR A 132 0.19 20.84 -5.54
CA THR A 132 1.04 21.60 -6.47
C THR A 132 2.23 22.27 -5.79
N TYR A 133 2.29 22.22 -4.46
CA TYR A 133 3.39 22.75 -3.68
C TYR A 133 4.57 21.78 -3.72
N VAL A 134 5.77 22.31 -3.93
CA VAL A 134 7.00 21.52 -3.82
C VAL A 134 7.44 21.50 -2.36
N GLU A 135 7.50 20.33 -1.75
CA GLU A 135 7.96 20.19 -0.38
C GLU A 135 9.43 20.56 -0.25
N HIS A 136 9.75 21.30 0.82
CA HIS A 136 11.12 21.65 1.13
C HIS A 136 11.90 20.36 1.51
N PRO A 137 13.14 20.14 1.06
CA PRO A 137 13.92 18.93 1.38
C PRO A 137 14.03 18.61 2.88
N ARG A 138 14.15 19.63 3.74
CA ARG A 138 14.06 19.50 5.21
C ARG A 138 12.75 18.86 5.71
N LEU A 139 11.60 19.18 5.11
CA LEU A 139 10.32 18.55 5.49
C LEU A 139 10.31 17.07 5.10
N VAL A 140 10.77 16.75 3.89
CA VAL A 140 10.92 15.34 3.45
C VAL A 140 11.84 14.58 4.41
N ALA A 141 12.97 15.17 4.82
CA ALA A 141 13.90 14.56 5.77
C ALA A 141 13.34 14.39 7.18
N GLN A 142 12.39 15.22 7.61
CA GLN A 142 11.71 15.08 8.91
C GLN A 142 10.72 13.91 8.95
N ARG A 143 10.27 13.45 7.78
CA ARG A 143 9.31 12.35 7.63
C ARG A 143 9.97 10.98 7.42
N LEU A 144 11.28 10.96 7.15
CA LEU A 144 12.09 9.72 7.05
C LEU A 144 12.34 9.15 8.45
#